data_AF-A0A561VYP8-F1
#
_entry.id   AF-A0A561VYP8-F1
#
_cell.length_a   1.000
_cell.length_b   1.000
_cell.length_c   1.000
_cell.angle_alpha   90.00
_cell.angle_beta   90.00
_cell.angle_gamma   90.00
#
_symmetry.space_group_name_H-M   'P 1'
#
loop_
_entity.id
_entity.type
_entity.pdbx_description
1 polymer ?
#
loop_
_entity_poly.entity_id
_entity_poly.type
_entity_poly.pdbx_seq_one_letter_code
_entity_poly.pdbx_strand_id
1 'polypeptide(L)'
;MRAGNLLRQLDQRLLPPLTRAVARLGDRSARSGVLTWAAVLSAAAVLGTAVWAVDDAPVGDRTVGEVTRVGVADGDSVPGYLRSAAADLAALPASASSAGGGTYALVTLTEYLPPQRLAAVLGDVGVSTVFGRVPLPGRQTEIVRIPALRVPDDVVAGMEEVAARKDTEAADYQARAAAVDGDGVGERELRERYVSGAEVATAEAAAYRTGCACVYAAVVRAAPQVLRGVAARPDVRAVDPAPEVYRLDRTVFTPPLPEQRDVVRPPADTGPRPAPTPDVSVESTPPAPAPLASVGESSEPAPVVTIPSPAPSSAESTEPPPPSIATSPDSTGAESPTPASS
;
A
#
# COMPACT_ATOMS: atom_id res chain seq x y z
N MET A 1 41.59 -33.61 14.71
CA MET A 1 42.28 -33.00 15.87
C MET A 1 41.20 -32.47 16.82
N ARG A 2 41.17 -32.93 18.08
CA ARG A 2 40.00 -32.86 18.97
C ARG A 2 39.87 -31.50 19.67
N ALA A 3 38.68 -30.89 19.60
CA ALA A 3 38.30 -29.59 20.18
C ALA A 3 38.58 -29.45 21.70
N GLY A 4 38.73 -30.57 22.42
CA GLY A 4 39.04 -30.55 23.87
C GLY A 4 40.42 -30.01 24.24
N ASN A 5 41.41 -30.07 23.34
CA ASN A 5 42.73 -29.48 23.62
C ASN A 5 42.76 -27.96 23.44
N LEU A 6 41.88 -27.42 22.60
CA LEU A 6 41.81 -25.99 22.31
C LEU A 6 41.17 -25.21 23.47
N LEU A 7 40.21 -25.83 24.17
CA LEU A 7 39.59 -25.29 25.39
C LEU A 7 40.56 -25.25 26.58
N ARG A 8 41.39 -26.29 26.77
CA ARG A 8 42.43 -26.27 27.84
C ARG A 8 43.52 -25.23 27.59
N GLN A 9 43.86 -24.97 26.34
CA GLN A 9 44.90 -24.01 25.98
C GLN A 9 44.44 -22.56 26.15
N LEU A 10 43.13 -22.30 26.00
CA LEU A 10 42.51 -21.02 26.33
C LEU A 10 42.44 -20.79 27.84
N ASP A 11 42.10 -21.83 28.61
CA ASP A 11 41.95 -21.73 30.07
C ASP A 11 43.29 -21.42 30.78
N GLN A 12 44.40 -21.99 30.30
CA GLN A 12 45.73 -21.74 30.87
C GLN A 12 46.34 -20.37 30.52
N ARG A 13 45.88 -19.71 29.46
CA ARG A 13 46.41 -18.39 29.04
C ARG A 13 45.62 -17.20 29.59
N LEU A 14 44.35 -17.38 29.94
CA LEU A 14 43.47 -16.29 30.38
C LEU A 14 43.33 -16.15 31.90
N LEU A 15 43.59 -17.20 32.67
CA LEU A 15 43.48 -17.16 34.14
C LEU A 15 44.63 -16.41 34.88
N PRO A 16 45.90 -16.44 34.44
CA PRO A 16 46.97 -15.70 35.11
C PRO A 16 46.88 -14.16 35.05
N PRO A 17 46.40 -13.51 33.97
CA PRO A 17 46.25 -12.05 33.96
C PRO A 17 45.01 -11.57 34.73
N LEU A 18 43.94 -12.36 34.79
CA LEU A 18 42.71 -11.99 35.50
C LEU A 18 42.88 -12.05 37.04
N THR A 19 43.68 -12.97 37.55
CA THR A 19 43.99 -13.04 39.00
C THR A 19 44.86 -11.87 39.49
N ARG A 20 45.73 -11.30 38.63
CA ARG A 20 46.47 -10.06 38.96
C ARG A 20 45.63 -8.79 38.88
N ALA A 21 44.59 -8.78 38.04
CA ALA A 21 43.66 -7.64 37.96
C ALA A 21 42.74 -7.57 39.19
N VAL A 22 42.32 -8.72 39.73
CA VAL A 22 41.45 -8.77 40.93
C VAL A 22 42.20 -8.40 42.22
N ALA A 23 43.50 -8.69 42.32
CA ALA A 23 44.30 -8.30 43.48
C ALA A 23 44.61 -6.78 43.58
N ARG A 24 44.48 -6.02 42.48
CA ARG A 24 44.64 -4.55 42.47
C ARG A 24 43.33 -3.78 42.70
N LEU A 25 42.20 -4.46 42.87
CA LEU A 25 40.91 -3.85 43.20
C LEU A 25 40.69 -3.74 44.72
N GLY A 26 41.78 -3.43 45.43
CA GLY A 26 41.83 -3.22 46.87
C GLY A 26 41.60 -1.77 47.32
N ASP A 27 41.41 -0.81 46.40
CA ASP A 27 41.14 0.58 46.77
C ASP A 27 39.64 0.93 46.68
N ARG A 28 39.08 1.20 47.87
CA ARG A 28 37.67 1.37 48.22
C ARG A 28 36.93 2.56 47.57
N SER A 29 37.52 3.25 46.58
CA SER A 29 36.92 4.44 45.95
C SER A 29 36.27 4.17 44.57
N ALA A 30 36.68 3.12 43.85
CA ALA A 30 36.26 2.92 42.45
C ALA A 30 34.98 2.06 42.26
N ARG A 31 34.38 1.49 43.32
CA ARG A 31 33.18 0.62 43.20
C ARG A 31 31.90 1.37 42.82
N SER A 32 31.81 2.66 43.14
CA SER A 32 30.65 3.49 42.79
C SER A 32 30.56 3.74 41.28
N GLY A 33 31.70 4.00 40.62
CA GLY A 33 31.77 4.29 39.18
C GLY A 33 31.43 3.10 38.30
N VAL A 34 31.83 1.88 38.71
CA VAL A 34 31.57 0.67 37.92
C VAL A 34 30.11 0.22 38.01
N LEU A 35 29.49 0.36 39.18
CA LEU A 35 28.07 0.03 39.37
C LEU A 35 27.15 1.03 38.66
N THR A 36 27.50 2.32 38.67
CA THR A 36 26.74 3.35 37.92
C THR A 36 26.85 3.13 36.42
N TRP A 37 28.04 2.81 35.89
CA TRP A 37 28.19 2.48 34.47
C TRP A 37 27.42 1.23 34.05
N ALA A 38 27.45 0.18 34.86
CA ALA A 38 26.68 -1.04 34.60
C ALA A 38 25.17 -0.80 34.58
N ALA A 39 24.66 0.04 35.50
CA ALA A 39 23.26 0.42 35.54
C ALA A 39 22.84 1.24 34.30
N VAL A 40 23.68 2.19 33.88
CA VAL A 40 23.42 3.02 32.69
C VAL A 40 23.41 2.17 31.41
N LEU A 41 24.38 1.26 31.25
CA LEU A 41 24.42 0.36 30.10
C LEU A 41 23.21 -0.58 30.06
N SER A 42 22.77 -1.07 31.23
CA SER A 42 21.58 -1.93 31.33
C SER A 42 20.32 -1.16 30.97
N ALA A 43 20.16 0.07 31.48
CA ALA A 43 19.02 0.92 31.13
C ALA A 43 19.02 1.30 29.64
N ALA A 44 20.19 1.59 29.06
CA ALA A 44 20.32 1.87 27.63
C ALA A 44 19.99 0.65 26.76
N ALA A 45 20.36 -0.56 27.18
CA ALA A 45 19.99 -1.79 26.49
C ALA A 45 18.48 -2.07 26.57
N VAL A 46 17.85 -1.84 27.72
CA VAL A 46 16.39 -1.98 27.89
C VAL A 46 15.64 -0.93 27.06
N LEU A 47 16.09 0.32 27.05
CA LEU A 47 15.51 1.36 26.22
C LEU A 47 15.73 1.10 24.73
N GLY A 48 16.92 0.64 24.34
CA GLY A 48 17.23 0.29 22.95
C GLY A 48 16.37 -0.86 22.44
N THR A 49 16.17 -1.90 23.25
CA THR A 49 15.27 -3.02 22.91
C THR A 49 13.80 -2.62 22.91
N ALA A 50 13.38 -1.73 23.81
CA ALA A 50 12.02 -1.19 23.82
C ALA A 50 11.73 -0.30 22.60
N VAL A 51 12.67 0.56 22.19
CA VAL A 51 12.52 1.40 20.99
C VAL A 51 12.47 0.53 19.74
N TRP A 52 13.35 -0.48 19.65
CA TRP A 52 13.35 -1.41 18.51
C TRP A 52 12.05 -2.24 18.42
N ALA A 53 11.48 -2.62 19.56
CA ALA A 53 10.21 -3.35 19.61
C ALA A 53 8.98 -2.47 19.37
N VAL A 54 9.09 -1.15 19.52
CA VAL A 54 8.00 -0.19 19.27
C VAL A 54 7.96 0.25 17.81
N ASP A 55 9.11 0.30 17.13
CA ASP A 55 9.15 0.58 15.68
C ASP A 55 8.47 -0.52 14.84
N ASP A 56 8.36 -1.75 15.35
CA ASP A 56 7.71 -2.88 14.66
C ASP A 56 6.20 -3.03 14.97
N ALA A 57 5.62 -2.19 15.85
CA ALA A 57 4.20 -2.29 16.19
C ALA A 57 3.36 -1.30 15.37
N PRO A 58 2.61 -1.74 14.35
CA PRO A 58 1.70 -0.86 13.64
C PRO A 58 0.61 -0.36 14.60
N VAL A 59 0.64 0.94 14.89
CA VAL A 59 -0.41 1.66 15.62
C VAL A 59 -1.64 1.78 14.72
N GLY A 60 -2.45 0.72 14.70
CA GLY A 60 -3.79 0.76 14.12
C GLY A 60 -4.72 1.63 14.97
N ASP A 61 -5.38 2.60 14.33
CA ASP A 61 -6.48 3.38 14.91
C ASP A 61 -7.57 2.41 15.42
N ARG A 62 -7.83 2.44 16.74
CA ARG A 62 -8.70 1.49 17.45
C ARG A 62 -10.20 1.73 17.21
N THR A 63 -10.57 2.61 16.29
CA THR A 63 -11.97 2.98 16.02
C THR A 63 -12.60 2.25 14.82
N VAL A 64 -11.83 1.44 14.10
CA VAL A 64 -12.32 0.52 13.05
C VAL A 64 -12.02 -0.90 13.53
N GLY A 65 -13.01 -1.80 13.50
CA GLY A 65 -12.79 -3.20 13.87
C GLY A 65 -11.54 -3.75 13.19
N GLU A 66 -10.68 -4.46 13.93
CA GLU A 66 -9.34 -4.88 13.52
C GLU A 66 -9.34 -5.47 12.10
N VAL A 67 -8.91 -4.67 11.12
CA VAL A 67 -8.76 -5.09 9.71
C VAL A 67 -7.31 -5.52 9.54
N THR A 68 -7.10 -6.78 9.22
CA THR A 68 -5.77 -7.27 8.85
C THR A 68 -5.33 -6.56 7.55
N ARG A 69 -4.17 -5.94 7.56
CA ARG A 69 -3.59 -5.30 6.38
C ARG A 69 -2.34 -6.07 5.96
N VAL A 70 -2.23 -6.34 4.67
CA VAL A 70 -1.10 -7.05 4.06
C VAL A 70 -0.60 -6.23 2.88
N GLY A 71 0.71 -6.12 2.70
CA GLY A 71 1.33 -5.20 1.74
C GLY A 71 1.86 -3.92 2.40
N VAL A 72 1.80 -2.81 1.67
CA VAL A 72 2.45 -1.54 2.05
C VAL A 72 1.44 -0.43 2.32
N ALA A 73 1.79 0.52 3.18
CA ALA A 73 1.09 1.79 3.39
C ALA A 73 1.76 2.94 2.63
N ASP A 74 1.04 4.06 2.49
CA ASP A 74 1.60 5.27 1.87
C ASP A 74 2.80 5.78 2.67
N GLY A 75 3.89 6.10 1.97
CA GLY A 75 5.15 6.54 2.58
C GLY A 75 6.10 5.41 2.97
N ASP A 76 5.66 4.15 2.98
CA ASP A 76 6.50 3.02 3.36
C ASP A 76 7.67 2.80 2.40
N SER A 77 8.78 2.29 2.94
CA SER A 77 9.94 1.87 2.16
C SER A 77 9.64 0.56 1.43
N VAL A 78 9.63 0.59 0.10
CA VAL A 78 9.42 -0.63 -0.69
C VAL A 78 10.59 -1.62 -0.50
N PRO A 79 11.87 -1.22 -0.50
CA PRO A 79 12.97 -2.14 -0.18
C PRO A 79 12.92 -2.69 1.25
N GLY A 80 12.35 -1.95 2.21
CA GLY A 80 12.08 -2.44 3.57
C GLY A 80 11.04 -3.55 3.56
N TYR A 81 9.90 -3.30 2.92
CA TYR A 81 8.83 -4.28 2.75
C TYR A 81 9.30 -5.57 2.07
N LEU A 82 10.01 -5.47 0.92
CA LEU A 82 10.45 -6.66 0.18
C LEU A 82 11.40 -7.54 1.00
N ARG A 83 12.27 -6.94 1.83
CA ARG A 83 13.16 -7.69 2.72
C ARG A 83 12.39 -8.39 3.84
N SER A 84 11.40 -7.72 4.41
CA SER A 84 10.57 -8.26 5.49
C SER A 84 9.73 -9.44 4.98
N ALA A 85 9.00 -9.25 3.87
CA ALA A 85 8.23 -10.31 3.22
C ALA A 85 9.09 -11.56 2.91
N ALA A 86 10.32 -11.36 2.41
CA ALA A 86 11.25 -12.46 2.15
C ALA A 86 11.70 -13.17 3.45
N ALA A 87 11.95 -12.42 4.52
CA ALA A 87 12.31 -12.97 5.82
C ALA A 87 11.15 -13.77 6.43
N ASP A 88 9.93 -13.25 6.36
CA ASP A 88 8.72 -13.90 6.87
C ASP A 88 8.44 -15.20 6.11
N LEU A 89 8.57 -15.18 4.78
CA LEU A 89 8.46 -16.39 3.96
C LEU A 89 9.53 -17.44 4.28
N ALA A 90 10.75 -17.00 4.58
CA ALA A 90 11.82 -17.90 5.00
C ALA A 90 11.51 -18.53 6.37
N ALA A 91 10.95 -17.76 7.31
CA ALA A 91 10.64 -18.18 8.67
C ALA A 91 9.46 -19.16 8.78
N LEU A 92 8.58 -19.25 7.77
CA LEU A 92 7.44 -20.17 7.81
C LEU A 92 7.89 -21.64 8.01
N PRO A 93 7.27 -22.40 8.92
CA PRO A 93 7.63 -23.80 9.09
C PRO A 93 7.30 -24.61 7.83
N ALA A 94 8.24 -25.44 7.38
CA ALA A 94 8.02 -26.34 6.25
C ALA A 94 6.83 -27.29 6.48
N SER A 95 6.67 -27.77 7.71
CA SER A 95 5.60 -28.69 8.11
C SER A 95 4.41 -27.96 8.73
N ALA A 96 4.23 -26.66 8.48
CA ALA A 96 3.04 -25.95 8.90
C ALA A 96 1.84 -26.61 8.21
N SER A 97 1.23 -27.57 8.92
CA SER A 97 0.01 -28.24 8.50
C SER A 97 -1.08 -27.21 8.58
N SER A 98 -1.34 -26.54 7.46
CA SER A 98 -2.52 -25.70 7.32
C SER A 98 -3.72 -26.65 7.32
N ALA A 99 -4.23 -26.97 8.50
CA ALA A 99 -5.54 -27.56 8.65
C ALA A 99 -6.52 -26.68 7.85
N GLY A 100 -6.86 -27.12 6.63
CA GLY A 100 -7.73 -26.38 5.73
C GLY A 100 -7.12 -25.78 4.45
N GLY A 101 -5.91 -26.12 3.99
CA GLY A 101 -5.53 -25.88 2.57
C GLY A 101 -4.60 -24.70 2.25
N GLY A 102 -3.58 -24.48 3.08
CA GLY A 102 -2.48 -23.55 2.82
C GLY A 102 -2.58 -22.19 3.53
N THR A 103 -1.51 -21.42 3.41
CA THR A 103 -1.34 -20.05 3.92
C THR A 103 -1.67 -19.06 2.82
N TYR A 104 -2.42 -18.01 3.13
CA TYR A 104 -2.62 -16.91 2.19
C TYR A 104 -1.33 -16.11 2.02
N ALA A 105 -1.09 -15.61 0.82
CA ALA A 105 0.04 -14.74 0.56
C ALA A 105 -0.31 -13.71 -0.52
N LEU A 106 0.26 -12.52 -0.39
CA LEU A 106 0.24 -11.49 -1.42
C LEU A 106 1.48 -11.66 -2.32
N VAL A 107 1.24 -12.01 -3.58
CA VAL A 107 2.27 -12.09 -4.62
C VAL A 107 2.30 -10.76 -5.37
N THR A 108 3.44 -10.10 -5.36
CA THR A 108 3.68 -8.87 -6.13
C THR A 108 4.56 -9.20 -7.32
N LEU A 109 4.22 -8.69 -8.50
CA LEU A 109 4.92 -8.97 -9.75
C LEU A 109 5.98 -7.90 -10.03
N THR A 110 7.01 -8.26 -10.78
CA THR A 110 8.07 -7.33 -11.18
C THR A 110 7.58 -6.31 -12.22
N GLU A 111 6.64 -6.73 -13.06
CA GLU A 111 6.04 -5.93 -14.13
C GLU A 111 4.54 -6.23 -14.23
N TYR A 112 3.81 -5.40 -14.99
CA TYR A 112 2.43 -5.70 -15.33
C TYR A 112 2.38 -6.85 -16.33
N LEU A 113 1.56 -7.86 -16.05
CA LEU A 113 1.41 -9.06 -16.88
C LEU A 113 0.01 -9.15 -17.50
N PRO A 114 -0.12 -9.72 -18.71
CA PRO A 114 -1.41 -10.07 -19.27
C PRO A 114 -1.96 -11.33 -18.57
N PRO A 115 -3.30 -11.53 -18.54
CA PRO A 115 -3.93 -12.65 -17.84
C PRO A 115 -3.35 -14.02 -18.21
N GLN A 116 -3.01 -14.23 -19.49
CA GLN A 116 -2.54 -15.51 -20.02
C GLN A 116 -1.15 -15.89 -19.49
N ARG A 117 -0.33 -14.91 -19.08
CA ARG A 117 1.01 -15.16 -18.51
C ARG A 117 0.93 -15.50 -17.02
N LEU A 118 -0.16 -15.14 -16.34
CA LEU A 118 -0.29 -15.29 -14.90
C LEU A 118 -0.24 -16.76 -14.46
N ALA A 119 -0.87 -17.68 -15.21
CA ALA A 119 -0.83 -19.10 -14.91
C ALA A 119 0.59 -19.68 -14.98
N ALA A 120 1.41 -19.23 -15.94
CA ALA A 120 2.82 -19.63 -16.02
C ALA A 120 3.63 -19.11 -14.83
N VAL A 121 3.33 -17.90 -14.36
CA VAL A 121 4.04 -17.25 -13.24
C VAL A 121 3.59 -17.75 -11.87
N LEU A 122 2.33 -18.12 -11.67
CA LEU A 122 1.84 -18.64 -10.38
C LEU A 122 1.86 -20.18 -10.30
N GLY A 123 1.78 -20.87 -11.44
CA GLY A 123 1.66 -22.33 -11.52
C GLY A 123 0.30 -22.81 -11.01
N ASP A 124 0.25 -24.01 -10.46
CA ASP A 124 -0.99 -24.64 -9.95
C ASP A 124 -1.43 -24.10 -8.57
N VAL A 125 -1.05 -22.87 -8.25
CA VAL A 125 -1.40 -22.24 -6.97
C VAL A 125 -2.82 -21.69 -7.05
N GLY A 126 -3.63 -21.97 -6.03
CA GLY A 126 -4.96 -21.41 -5.90
C GLY A 126 -4.92 -19.89 -5.79
N VAL A 127 -5.44 -19.20 -6.79
CA VAL A 127 -5.62 -17.74 -6.78
C VAL A 127 -6.99 -17.43 -6.18
N SER A 128 -7.08 -16.31 -5.45
CA SER A 128 -8.36 -15.82 -4.91
C SER A 128 -8.73 -14.46 -5.48
N THR A 129 -7.75 -13.61 -5.73
CA THR A 129 -7.96 -12.26 -6.26
C THR A 129 -6.72 -11.81 -7.01
N VAL A 130 -6.90 -11.06 -8.09
CA VAL A 130 -5.82 -10.35 -8.78
C VAL A 130 -6.04 -8.85 -8.71
N PHE A 131 -4.95 -8.11 -8.70
CA PHE A 131 -4.94 -6.65 -8.70
C PHE A 131 -4.47 -6.17 -10.07
N GLY A 132 -5.31 -5.34 -10.68
CA GLY A 132 -5.07 -4.79 -12.01
C GLY A 132 -5.03 -3.27 -11.99
N ARG A 133 -4.25 -2.70 -12.90
CA ARG A 133 -4.27 -1.27 -13.23
C ARG A 133 -3.73 -1.10 -14.65
N VAL A 134 -4.31 -0.20 -15.42
CA VAL A 134 -3.79 0.14 -16.76
C VAL A 134 -2.64 1.13 -16.61
N PRO A 135 -1.39 0.80 -16.98
CA PRO A 135 -0.27 1.73 -16.83
C PRO A 135 -0.30 2.80 -17.93
N LEU A 136 -0.99 3.91 -17.67
CA LEU A 136 -0.99 5.08 -18.55
C LEU A 136 0.09 6.10 -18.12
N PRO A 137 1.02 6.51 -19.00
CA PRO A 137 2.05 7.48 -18.66
C PRO A 137 1.46 8.81 -18.17
N GLY A 138 1.93 9.28 -17.02
CA GLY A 138 1.53 10.57 -16.44
C GLY A 138 0.07 10.64 -15.98
N ARG A 139 -0.63 9.51 -15.88
CA ARG A 139 -2.02 9.43 -15.44
C ARG A 139 -2.19 8.46 -14.28
N GLN A 140 -3.00 8.86 -13.32
CA GLN A 140 -3.49 7.93 -12.31
C GLN A 140 -4.70 7.18 -12.88
N THR A 141 -4.61 5.87 -12.84
CA THR A 141 -5.64 4.92 -13.31
C THR A 141 -6.15 4.10 -12.15
N GLU A 142 -7.35 3.56 -12.28
CA GLU A 142 -8.01 2.82 -11.20
C GLU A 142 -7.24 1.52 -10.90
N ILE A 143 -7.07 1.24 -9.60
CA ILE A 143 -6.64 -0.09 -9.15
C ILE A 143 -7.89 -0.92 -8.94
N VAL A 144 -8.05 -1.96 -9.76
CA VAL A 144 -9.19 -2.88 -9.72
C VAL A 144 -8.82 -4.18 -9.02
N ARG A 145 -9.79 -4.76 -8.32
CA ARG A 145 -9.71 -6.08 -7.70
C ARG A 145 -10.62 -7.03 -8.47
N ILE A 146 -10.05 -8.08 -9.03
CA ILE A 146 -10.79 -9.08 -9.81
C ILE A 146 -10.73 -10.41 -9.05
N PRO A 147 -11.86 -10.93 -8.53
CA PRO A 147 -11.93 -12.29 -8.01
C PRO A 147 -11.54 -13.29 -9.10
N ALA A 148 -10.66 -14.23 -8.79
CA ALA A 148 -10.16 -15.18 -9.80
C ALA A 148 -9.89 -16.54 -9.18
N LEU A 149 -10.79 -17.49 -9.38
CA LEU A 149 -10.64 -18.88 -8.94
C LEU A 149 -10.06 -19.76 -10.06
N ARG A 150 -10.31 -19.36 -11.31
CA ARG A 150 -9.81 -19.99 -12.54
C ARG A 150 -9.02 -18.97 -13.34
N VAL A 151 -7.69 -19.14 -13.37
CA VAL A 151 -6.80 -18.30 -14.16
C VAL A 151 -6.46 -19.03 -15.46
N PRO A 152 -6.62 -18.40 -16.65
CA PRO A 152 -6.87 -16.97 -16.86
C PRO A 152 -8.35 -16.57 -16.97
N ASP A 153 -9.27 -17.52 -17.12
CA ASP A 153 -10.65 -17.26 -17.57
C ASP A 153 -11.41 -16.23 -16.72
N ASP A 154 -11.37 -16.36 -15.39
CA ASP A 154 -12.06 -15.42 -14.49
C ASP A 154 -11.40 -14.03 -14.51
N VAL A 155 -10.09 -13.94 -14.75
CA VAL A 155 -9.39 -12.65 -14.89
C VAL A 155 -9.81 -11.96 -16.19
N VAL A 156 -9.92 -12.71 -17.29
CA VAL A 156 -10.38 -12.17 -18.58
C VAL A 156 -11.82 -11.68 -18.45
N ALA A 157 -12.71 -12.48 -17.89
CA ALA A 157 -14.10 -12.08 -17.66
C ALA A 157 -14.20 -10.83 -16.77
N GLY A 158 -13.45 -10.77 -15.66
CA GLY A 158 -13.41 -9.59 -14.80
C GLY A 158 -12.83 -8.35 -15.49
N MET A 159 -11.86 -8.50 -16.41
CA MET A 159 -11.38 -7.37 -17.22
C MET A 159 -12.46 -6.87 -18.19
N GLU A 160 -13.25 -7.76 -18.79
CA GLU A 160 -14.39 -7.36 -19.64
C GLU A 160 -15.45 -6.59 -18.84
N GLU A 161 -15.76 -7.02 -17.61
CA GLU A 161 -16.68 -6.30 -16.71
C GLU A 161 -16.13 -4.91 -16.34
N VAL A 162 -14.83 -4.81 -16.05
CA VAL A 162 -14.17 -3.52 -15.81
C VAL A 162 -14.24 -2.64 -17.05
N ALA A 163 -14.00 -3.19 -18.25
CA ALA A 163 -14.09 -2.45 -19.50
C ALA A 163 -15.49 -1.85 -19.71
N ALA A 164 -16.54 -2.64 -19.51
CA ALA A 164 -17.93 -2.17 -19.63
C ALA A 164 -18.28 -1.07 -18.60
N ARG A 165 -17.79 -1.19 -17.36
CA ARG A 165 -17.92 -0.13 -16.35
C ARG A 165 -17.22 1.15 -16.81
N LYS A 166 -16.01 1.03 -17.37
CA LYS A 166 -15.22 2.16 -17.84
C LYS A 166 -15.81 2.85 -19.08
N ASP A 167 -16.46 2.10 -19.98
CA ASP A 167 -17.22 2.68 -21.09
C ASP A 167 -18.38 3.55 -20.57
N THR A 168 -19.08 3.07 -19.53
CA THR A 168 -20.17 3.83 -18.90
C THR A 168 -19.61 5.09 -18.22
N GLU A 169 -18.51 4.97 -17.47
CA GLU A 169 -17.83 6.11 -16.84
C GLU A 169 -17.37 7.15 -17.88
N ALA A 170 -16.84 6.70 -19.02
CA ALA A 170 -16.44 7.59 -20.11
C ALA A 170 -17.64 8.37 -20.68
N ALA A 171 -18.77 7.69 -20.93
CA ALA A 171 -19.99 8.32 -21.41
C ALA A 171 -20.55 9.33 -20.39
N ASP A 172 -20.52 9.00 -19.10
CA ASP A 172 -20.95 9.89 -18.02
C ASP A 172 -20.09 11.17 -17.97
N TYR A 173 -18.77 11.05 -18.09
CA TYR A 173 -17.89 12.20 -18.17
C TYR A 173 -18.15 13.06 -19.40
N GLN A 174 -18.39 12.46 -20.57
CA GLN A 174 -18.74 13.20 -21.79
C GLN A 174 -20.06 13.97 -21.63
N ALA A 175 -21.08 13.34 -21.05
CA ALA A 175 -22.36 13.98 -20.77
C ALA A 175 -22.19 15.16 -19.81
N ARG A 176 -21.38 15.00 -18.76
CA ARG A 176 -21.05 16.09 -17.81
C ARG A 176 -20.29 17.23 -18.49
N ALA A 177 -19.33 16.93 -19.37
CA ALA A 177 -18.60 17.95 -20.12
C ALA A 177 -19.55 18.78 -21.03
N ALA A 178 -20.50 18.10 -21.69
CA ALA A 178 -21.49 18.75 -22.56
C ALA A 178 -22.52 19.58 -21.78
N ALA A 179 -22.79 19.23 -20.51
CA ALA A 179 -23.72 19.95 -19.64
C ALA A 179 -23.09 21.16 -18.92
N VAL A 180 -21.79 21.41 -19.05
CA VAL A 180 -21.17 22.64 -18.53
C VAL A 180 -21.54 23.79 -19.45
N ASP A 181 -22.39 24.70 -18.97
CA ASP A 181 -22.79 25.93 -19.68
C ASP A 181 -21.82 27.09 -19.38
N GLY A 182 -21.58 27.94 -20.38
CA GLY A 182 -20.75 29.14 -20.24
C GLY A 182 -19.27 28.97 -20.63
N ASP A 183 -18.61 30.12 -20.82
CA ASP A 183 -17.24 30.22 -21.36
C ASP A 183 -16.24 30.88 -20.39
N GLY A 184 -16.66 31.08 -19.14
CA GLY A 184 -15.78 31.58 -18.09
C GLY A 184 -14.61 30.62 -17.83
N VAL A 185 -13.59 31.13 -17.13
CA VAL A 185 -12.37 30.35 -16.84
C VAL A 185 -12.71 29.07 -16.09
N GLY A 186 -13.58 29.15 -15.07
CA GLY A 186 -13.96 27.99 -14.26
C GLY A 186 -14.77 26.96 -15.04
N GLU A 187 -15.68 27.40 -15.92
CA GLU A 187 -16.47 26.54 -16.79
C GLU A 187 -15.57 25.80 -17.80
N ARG A 188 -14.57 26.50 -18.37
CA ARG A 188 -13.59 25.87 -19.26
C ARG A 188 -12.73 24.85 -18.53
N GLU A 189 -12.19 25.19 -17.36
CA GLU A 189 -11.39 24.25 -16.54
C GLU A 189 -12.20 23.02 -16.11
N LEU A 190 -13.46 23.20 -15.73
CA LEU A 190 -14.35 22.10 -15.37
C LEU A 190 -14.65 21.18 -16.57
N ARG A 191 -14.92 21.78 -17.73
CA ARG A 191 -15.14 21.03 -18.98
C ARG A 191 -13.88 20.24 -19.37
N GLU A 192 -12.71 20.85 -19.29
CA GLU A 192 -11.42 20.19 -19.55
C GLU A 192 -11.18 19.01 -18.59
N ARG A 193 -11.51 19.15 -17.31
CA ARG A 193 -11.42 18.04 -16.34
C ARG A 193 -12.31 16.86 -16.72
N TYR A 194 -13.56 17.13 -17.12
CA TYR A 194 -14.47 16.06 -17.56
C TYR A 194 -14.02 15.41 -18.87
N VAL A 195 -13.55 16.20 -19.85
CA VAL A 195 -12.96 15.65 -21.09
C VAL A 195 -11.76 14.75 -20.79
N SER A 196 -10.84 15.22 -19.93
CA SER A 196 -9.69 14.43 -19.49
C SER A 196 -10.11 13.13 -18.78
N GLY A 197 -11.16 13.17 -17.94
CA GLY A 197 -11.71 11.98 -17.30
C GLY A 197 -12.28 10.97 -18.31
N ALA A 198 -13.02 11.47 -19.31
CA ALA A 198 -13.55 10.64 -20.38
C ALA A 198 -12.45 9.96 -21.22
N GLU A 199 -11.37 10.68 -21.51
CA GLU A 199 -10.22 10.15 -22.24
C GLU A 199 -9.53 9.01 -21.47
N VAL A 200 -9.29 9.20 -20.16
CA VAL A 200 -8.69 8.18 -19.30
C VAL A 200 -9.59 6.95 -19.22
N ALA A 201 -10.88 7.13 -18.94
CA ALA A 201 -11.84 6.02 -18.84
C ALA A 201 -11.96 5.26 -20.17
N THR A 202 -11.97 5.95 -21.31
CA THR A 202 -11.97 5.33 -22.64
C THR A 202 -10.71 4.49 -22.89
N ALA A 203 -9.54 5.03 -22.51
CA ALA A 203 -8.27 4.31 -22.65
C ALA A 203 -8.20 3.08 -21.74
N GLU A 204 -8.69 3.19 -20.50
CA GLU A 204 -8.81 2.05 -19.58
C GLU A 204 -9.74 0.97 -20.14
N ALA A 205 -10.91 1.35 -20.64
CA ALA A 205 -11.88 0.41 -21.23
C ALA A 205 -11.27 -0.36 -22.41
N ALA A 206 -10.61 0.35 -23.33
CA ALA A 206 -9.96 -0.26 -24.48
C ALA A 206 -8.83 -1.22 -24.10
N ALA A 207 -8.02 -0.85 -23.09
CA ALA A 207 -6.94 -1.69 -22.61
C ALA A 207 -7.48 -3.00 -21.99
N TYR A 208 -8.46 -2.92 -21.10
CA TYR A 208 -9.04 -4.11 -20.49
C TYR A 208 -9.72 -5.04 -21.50
N ARG A 209 -10.46 -4.47 -22.47
CA ARG A 209 -11.13 -5.24 -23.52
C ARG A 209 -10.16 -6.03 -24.42
N THR A 210 -8.92 -5.54 -24.55
CA THR A 210 -7.88 -6.18 -25.37
C THR A 210 -6.99 -7.14 -24.57
N GLY A 211 -7.29 -7.38 -23.29
CA GLY A 211 -6.50 -8.27 -22.44
C GLY A 211 -5.11 -7.73 -22.13
N CYS A 212 -5.01 -6.42 -21.85
CA CYS A 212 -3.75 -5.72 -21.62
C CYS A 212 -2.86 -6.38 -20.54
N ALA A 213 -1.57 -6.07 -20.61
CA ALA A 213 -0.63 -6.32 -19.54
C ALA A 213 -0.89 -5.33 -18.39
N CYS A 214 -1.83 -5.69 -17.52
CA CYS A 214 -2.38 -4.80 -16.50
C CYS A 214 -2.46 -5.44 -15.11
N VAL A 215 -2.16 -6.74 -14.96
CA VAL A 215 -2.13 -7.42 -13.65
C VAL A 215 -0.77 -7.23 -13.01
N TYR A 216 -0.70 -6.79 -11.76
CA TYR A 216 0.57 -6.54 -11.07
C TYR A 216 0.71 -7.25 -9.72
N ALA A 217 -0.37 -7.84 -9.20
CA ALA A 217 -0.32 -8.64 -7.98
C ALA A 217 -1.46 -9.66 -7.93
N ALA A 218 -1.32 -10.68 -7.08
CA ALA A 218 -2.32 -11.70 -6.83
C ALA A 218 -2.31 -12.12 -5.36
N VAL A 219 -3.48 -12.39 -4.80
CA VAL A 219 -3.63 -13.10 -3.53
C VAL A 219 -3.79 -14.57 -3.83
N VAL A 220 -2.91 -15.36 -3.23
CA VAL A 220 -2.82 -16.79 -3.45
C VAL A 220 -2.96 -17.55 -2.14
N ARG A 221 -3.23 -18.85 -2.25
CA ARG A 221 -3.23 -19.76 -1.11
C ARG A 221 -2.48 -21.04 -1.43
N ALA A 222 -1.40 -21.32 -0.70
CA ALA A 222 -0.61 -22.52 -0.91
C ALA A 222 0.19 -22.95 0.33
N ALA A 223 0.78 -24.14 0.28
CA ALA A 223 1.75 -24.57 1.29
C ALA A 223 3.03 -23.70 1.23
N PRO A 224 3.73 -23.46 2.36
CA PRO A 224 4.90 -22.58 2.39
C PRO A 224 5.99 -22.93 1.37
N GLN A 225 6.20 -24.21 1.05
CA GLN A 225 7.21 -24.64 0.09
C GLN A 225 6.82 -24.28 -1.33
N VAL A 226 5.53 -24.35 -1.64
CA VAL A 226 5.00 -23.92 -2.94
C VAL A 226 5.15 -22.39 -3.05
N LEU A 227 4.86 -21.64 -1.99
CA LEU A 227 5.06 -20.19 -1.94
C LEU A 227 6.52 -19.80 -2.16
N ARG A 228 7.49 -20.51 -1.57
CA ARG A 228 8.92 -20.32 -1.85
C ARG A 228 9.28 -20.62 -3.31
N GLY A 229 8.66 -21.64 -3.90
CA GLY A 229 8.80 -21.94 -5.32
C GLY A 229 8.26 -20.83 -6.23
N VAL A 230 7.17 -20.16 -5.83
CA VAL A 230 6.65 -18.97 -6.53
C VAL A 230 7.62 -17.79 -6.37
N ALA A 231 8.11 -17.53 -5.16
CA ALA A 231 9.05 -16.45 -4.87
C ALA A 231 10.39 -16.56 -5.62
N ALA A 232 10.78 -17.77 -6.05
CA ALA A 232 11.99 -18.00 -6.84
C ALA A 232 11.83 -17.70 -8.34
N ARG A 233 10.63 -17.33 -8.81
CA ARG A 233 10.36 -17.07 -10.22
C ARG A 233 10.77 -15.64 -10.61
N PRO A 234 11.32 -15.42 -11.81
CA PRO A 234 11.89 -14.13 -12.20
C PRO A 234 10.85 -13.00 -12.30
N ASP A 235 9.60 -13.33 -12.63
CA ASP A 235 8.51 -12.37 -12.77
C ASP A 235 7.85 -12.00 -11.41
N VAL A 236 8.28 -12.63 -10.31
CA VAL A 236 7.78 -12.40 -8.96
C VAL A 236 8.76 -11.51 -8.20
N ARG A 237 8.25 -10.38 -7.71
CA ARG A 237 9.03 -9.40 -6.96
C ARG A 237 9.10 -9.74 -5.47
N ALA A 238 7.99 -10.16 -4.90
CA ALA A 238 7.91 -10.67 -3.53
C ALA A 238 6.66 -11.54 -3.34
N VAL A 239 6.76 -12.45 -2.38
CA VAL A 239 5.63 -13.19 -1.81
C VAL A 239 5.60 -12.86 -0.33
N ASP A 240 4.57 -12.12 0.08
CA ASP A 240 4.33 -11.69 1.46
C ASP A 240 3.32 -12.65 2.10
N PRO A 241 3.78 -13.60 2.94
CA PRO A 241 2.89 -14.56 3.58
C PRO A 241 2.08 -13.93 4.70
N ALA A 242 0.79 -14.21 4.74
CA ALA A 242 -0.13 -13.69 5.74
C ALA A 242 -0.84 -14.84 6.48
N PRO A 243 -0.15 -15.58 7.38
CA PRO A 243 -0.74 -16.69 8.14
C PRO A 243 -1.89 -16.30 9.07
N GLU A 244 -1.97 -15.02 9.44
CA GLU A 244 -3.04 -14.41 10.21
C GLU A 244 -4.33 -14.19 9.39
N VAL A 245 -4.26 -14.27 8.06
CA VAL A 245 -5.42 -14.14 7.19
C VAL A 245 -6.19 -15.46 7.16
N TYR A 246 -7.36 -15.48 7.78
CA TYR A 246 -8.31 -16.60 7.69
C TYR A 246 -9.54 -16.26 6.84
N ARG A 247 -9.80 -14.97 6.64
CA ARG A 247 -11.02 -14.42 6.03
C ARG A 247 -10.68 -13.25 5.11
N LEU A 248 -10.77 -13.48 3.81
CA LEU A 248 -10.46 -12.47 2.78
C LEU A 248 -11.39 -11.25 2.85
N ASP A 249 -12.60 -11.40 3.38
CA ASP A 249 -13.58 -10.32 3.53
C ASP A 249 -13.22 -9.31 4.63
N ARG A 250 -12.26 -9.64 5.50
CA ARG A 250 -11.78 -8.78 6.60
C ARG A 250 -10.31 -8.39 6.45
N THR A 251 -9.78 -8.53 5.24
CA THR A 251 -8.38 -8.25 4.95
C THR A 251 -8.28 -7.23 3.82
N VAL A 252 -7.42 -6.24 4.02
CA VAL A 252 -7.07 -5.25 3.00
C VAL A 252 -5.67 -5.55 2.50
N PHE A 253 -5.58 -5.84 1.20
CA PHE A 253 -4.31 -6.04 0.53
C PHE A 253 -3.93 -4.77 -0.23
N THR A 254 -2.72 -4.27 0.00
CA THR A 254 -2.17 -3.08 -0.65
C THR A 254 -0.82 -3.40 -1.30
N PRO A 255 -0.81 -4.12 -2.44
CA PRO A 255 0.43 -4.43 -3.14
C PRO A 255 1.11 -3.16 -3.69
N PRO A 256 2.44 -3.01 -3.53
CA PRO A 256 3.19 -1.96 -4.21
C PRO A 256 3.08 -2.10 -5.74
N LEU A 257 3.01 -0.98 -6.43
CA LEU A 257 3.02 -0.93 -7.89
C LEU A 257 4.42 -1.30 -8.44
N PRO A 258 4.52 -1.87 -9.65
CA PRO A 258 5.80 -2.17 -10.29
C PRO A 258 6.76 -0.97 -10.39
N GLU A 259 6.25 0.23 -10.67
CA GLU A 259 7.04 1.46 -10.73
C GLU A 259 7.45 2.01 -9.36
N GLN A 260 6.83 1.58 -8.26
CA GLN A 260 7.19 1.99 -6.91
C GLN A 260 8.41 1.19 -6.44
N ARG A 261 9.60 1.79 -6.55
CA ARG A 261 10.88 1.14 -6.22
C ARG A 261 11.45 1.53 -4.87
N ASP A 262 11.25 2.78 -4.45
CA ASP A 262 11.88 3.33 -3.25
C ASP A 262 10.88 3.49 -2.11
N VAL A 263 9.86 4.32 -2.34
CA VAL A 263 8.80 4.62 -1.38
C VAL A 263 7.44 4.59 -2.06
N VAL A 264 6.43 4.18 -1.31
CA VAL A 264 5.04 4.14 -1.78
C VAL A 264 4.50 5.55 -1.86
N ARG A 265 4.09 5.93 -3.07
CA ARG A 265 3.48 7.23 -3.38
C ARG A 265 2.41 7.03 -4.45
N PRO A 266 1.30 7.78 -4.40
CA PRO A 266 0.36 7.82 -5.51
C PRO A 266 1.10 8.11 -6.83
N PRO A 267 0.78 7.41 -7.93
CA PRO A 267 1.30 7.75 -9.24
C PRO A 267 1.09 9.23 -9.55
N ALA A 268 2.07 9.87 -10.18
CA ALA A 268 1.92 11.26 -10.58
C ALA A 268 0.80 11.40 -11.61
N ASP A 269 -0.18 12.26 -11.32
CA ASP A 269 -1.16 12.71 -12.30
C ASP A 269 -0.73 14.07 -12.83
N THR A 270 -0.05 14.05 -13.99
CA THR A 270 0.39 15.25 -14.69
C THR A 270 -0.62 15.64 -15.75
N GLY A 271 -1.92 15.60 -15.42
CA GLY A 271 -3.03 15.93 -16.32
C GLY A 271 -2.85 17.28 -17.05
N PRO A 272 -3.78 17.65 -17.95
CA PRO A 272 -3.64 18.85 -18.77
C PRO A 272 -3.36 20.06 -17.87
N ARG A 273 -2.12 20.56 -17.94
CA ARG A 273 -1.72 21.73 -17.18
C ARG A 273 -2.36 22.93 -17.87
N PRO A 274 -2.99 23.87 -17.14
CA PRO A 274 -3.44 25.11 -17.73
C PRO A 274 -2.26 25.74 -18.48
N ALA A 275 -2.47 26.08 -19.76
CA ALA A 275 -1.48 26.81 -20.51
C ALA A 275 -1.10 28.06 -19.70
N PRO A 276 0.20 28.41 -19.59
CA PRO A 276 0.58 29.67 -18.97
C PRO A 276 -0.19 30.77 -19.70
N THR A 277 -0.96 31.56 -18.96
CA THR A 277 -1.53 32.81 -19.49
C THR A 277 -0.38 33.55 -20.15
N PRO A 278 -0.48 33.96 -21.42
CA PRO A 278 0.56 34.77 -22.02
C PRO A 278 0.74 35.98 -21.12
N ASP A 279 1.94 36.11 -20.56
CA ASP A 279 2.36 37.32 -19.87
C ASP A 279 2.02 38.46 -20.82
N VAL A 280 1.05 39.30 -20.43
CA VAL A 280 0.88 40.60 -21.06
C VAL A 280 2.23 41.26 -20.85
N SER A 281 3.01 41.29 -21.92
CA SER A 281 4.27 42.01 -21.99
C SER A 281 3.92 43.45 -21.66
N VAL A 282 4.13 43.84 -20.40
CA VAL A 282 4.14 45.24 -20.03
C VAL A 282 5.36 45.79 -20.73
N GLU A 283 5.10 46.40 -21.89
CA GLU A 283 6.07 47.05 -22.73
C GLU A 283 6.96 47.92 -21.86
N SER A 284 8.24 47.56 -21.81
CA SER A 284 9.25 48.28 -21.04
C SER A 284 9.44 49.65 -21.69
N THR A 285 8.74 50.65 -21.16
CA THR A 285 9.02 52.05 -21.43
C THR A 285 10.48 52.34 -21.05
N PRO A 286 11.30 52.92 -21.96
CA PRO A 286 12.71 53.20 -21.69
C PRO A 286 12.88 54.29 -20.59
N PRO A 287 13.98 54.26 -19.83
CA PRO A 287 14.16 55.16 -18.70
C PRO A 287 14.51 56.57 -19.17
N ALA A 288 13.76 57.57 -18.69
CA ALA A 288 14.13 58.99 -18.76
C ALA A 288 14.80 59.41 -17.43
N PRO A 289 15.75 60.36 -17.47
CA PRO A 289 16.73 60.57 -16.40
C PRO A 289 16.14 61.29 -15.18
N ALA A 290 16.72 60.97 -14.02
CA ALA A 290 16.38 61.52 -12.71
C ALA A 290 16.54 63.05 -12.62
N PRO A 291 15.69 63.68 -11.80
CA PRO A 291 16.19 64.73 -10.91
C PRO A 291 15.83 64.50 -9.43
N LEU A 292 16.80 64.95 -8.65
CA LEU A 292 16.95 65.14 -7.21
C LEU A 292 15.69 65.32 -6.34
N ALA A 293 15.71 64.57 -5.23
CA ALA A 293 15.26 64.87 -3.87
C ALA A 293 14.18 65.95 -3.63
N SER A 294 13.07 65.53 -3.02
CA SER A 294 12.46 66.31 -1.94
C SER A 294 11.78 65.41 -0.91
N VAL A 295 11.84 65.88 0.32
CA VAL A 295 11.52 65.24 1.59
C VAL A 295 10.01 65.26 1.82
N GLY A 296 9.43 64.19 2.36
CA GLY A 296 8.00 64.12 2.65
C GLY A 296 7.64 62.89 3.47
N GLU A 297 7.79 63.02 4.79
CA GLU A 297 7.28 62.16 5.85
C GLU A 297 5.80 61.80 5.64
N SER A 298 5.45 60.51 5.64
CA SER A 298 4.19 60.02 6.24
C SER A 298 4.19 58.50 6.36
N SER A 299 4.27 58.03 7.60
CA SER A 299 4.06 56.65 8.01
C SER A 299 2.56 56.39 8.20
N GLU A 300 1.99 55.41 7.51
CA GLU A 300 0.68 54.83 7.90
C GLU A 300 0.68 53.32 7.61
N PRO A 301 0.29 52.45 8.57
CA PRO A 301 0.58 51.02 8.52
C PRO A 301 -0.47 50.19 7.75
N ALA A 302 -0.04 49.00 7.32
CA ALA A 302 -0.80 48.03 6.55
C ALA A 302 -2.09 47.53 7.26
N PRO A 303 -3.17 47.22 6.51
CA PRO A 303 -4.35 46.59 7.08
C PRO A 303 -4.04 45.14 7.47
N VAL A 304 -4.33 44.81 8.73
CA VAL A 304 -4.38 43.44 9.25
C VAL A 304 -5.60 42.75 8.63
N VAL A 305 -5.36 41.77 7.75
CA VAL A 305 -6.42 40.87 7.29
C VAL A 305 -6.63 39.80 8.35
N THR A 306 -7.67 40.00 9.16
CA THR A 306 -8.20 39.00 10.10
C THR A 306 -8.92 37.91 9.31
N ILE A 307 -8.44 36.68 9.35
CA ILE A 307 -9.14 35.51 8.80
C ILE A 307 -10.15 35.03 9.86
N PRO A 308 -11.48 35.01 9.59
CA PRO A 308 -12.43 34.41 10.51
C PRO A 308 -12.25 32.88 10.53
N SER A 309 -12.12 32.31 11.73
CA SER A 309 -12.23 30.86 11.95
C SER A 309 -13.61 30.35 11.51
N PRO A 310 -13.71 29.19 10.83
CA PRO A 310 -15.00 28.57 10.58
C PRO A 310 -15.57 28.01 11.88
N ALA A 311 -16.83 28.36 12.16
CA ALA A 311 -17.60 27.81 13.26
C ALA A 311 -17.91 26.31 13.05
N PRO A 312 -17.97 25.50 14.11
CA PRO A 312 -18.40 24.11 14.01
C PRO A 312 -19.90 24.05 13.71
N SER A 313 -20.26 23.49 12.56
CA SER A 313 -21.64 23.18 12.23
C SER A 313 -22.11 22.02 13.12
N SER A 314 -23.08 22.32 13.98
CA SER A 314 -23.73 21.35 14.84
C SER A 314 -24.83 20.61 14.08
N ALA A 315 -24.82 19.29 14.24
CA ALA A 315 -25.96 18.42 14.49
C ALA A 315 -27.12 18.34 13.48
N GLU A 316 -27.25 17.13 12.92
CA GLU A 316 -28.41 16.26 13.13
C GLU A 316 -29.70 16.56 12.33
N SER A 317 -29.95 15.71 11.33
CA SER A 317 -31.30 15.26 11.04
C SER A 317 -31.27 13.78 10.65
N THR A 318 -31.76 13.00 11.61
CA THR A 318 -32.09 11.57 11.56
C THR A 318 -33.19 11.34 10.54
N GLU A 319 -32.91 10.57 9.49
CA GLU A 319 -33.93 10.01 8.59
C GLU A 319 -34.15 8.53 8.97
N PRO A 320 -35.41 8.10 9.22
CA PRO A 320 -35.71 6.75 9.69
C PRO A 320 -35.60 5.71 8.56
N PRO A 321 -35.15 4.47 8.86
CA PRO A 321 -34.98 3.42 7.86
C PRO A 321 -36.34 2.86 7.37
N PRO A 322 -36.45 2.48 6.09
CA PRO A 322 -37.64 1.79 5.56
C PRO A 322 -37.75 0.35 6.11
N PRO A 323 -38.98 -0.21 6.19
CA PRO A 323 -39.25 -1.46 6.88
C PRO A 323 -38.68 -2.70 6.18
N SER A 324 -38.13 -3.61 6.99
CA SER A 324 -37.66 -4.93 6.60
C SER A 324 -38.81 -5.81 6.09
N ILE A 325 -38.71 -6.28 4.85
CA ILE A 325 -39.55 -7.36 4.34
C ILE A 325 -39.01 -8.67 4.91
N ALA A 326 -39.80 -9.30 5.78
CA ALA A 326 -39.59 -10.66 6.24
C ALA A 326 -40.20 -11.64 5.23
N THR A 327 -39.37 -12.43 4.55
CA THR A 327 -39.84 -13.65 3.86
C THR A 327 -39.47 -14.86 4.70
N SER A 328 -40.45 -15.37 5.45
CA SER A 328 -40.48 -16.76 5.90
C SER A 328 -40.65 -17.69 4.70
N PRO A 329 -40.04 -18.87 4.72
CA PRO A 329 -40.62 -20.02 4.07
C PRO A 329 -40.99 -21.05 5.14
N ASP A 330 -42.29 -21.33 5.27
CA ASP A 330 -42.72 -22.56 5.91
C ASP A 330 -43.58 -23.39 4.95
N SER A 331 -43.20 -24.66 4.87
CA SER A 331 -44.02 -25.84 4.61
C SER A 331 -44.39 -26.29 3.18
N THR A 332 -43.90 -27.51 2.90
CA THR A 332 -44.63 -28.71 2.41
C THR A 332 -44.74 -29.05 0.91
N GLY A 333 -44.34 -30.29 0.60
CA GLY A 333 -44.63 -31.03 -0.65
C GLY A 333 -43.40 -31.82 -1.15
N ALA A 334 -43.00 -32.92 -0.52
CA ALA A 334 -43.42 -34.29 -0.85
C ALA A 334 -43.25 -34.65 -2.34
N GLU A 335 -42.17 -35.36 -2.71
CA GLU A 335 -42.25 -36.64 -3.44
C GLU A 335 -40.86 -37.31 -3.54
N SER A 336 -40.79 -38.56 -3.08
CA SER A 336 -39.65 -39.46 -3.32
C SER A 336 -39.95 -40.33 -4.54
N PRO A 337 -39.01 -40.52 -5.48
CA PRO A 337 -39.05 -41.67 -6.36
C PRO A 337 -38.09 -42.77 -5.89
N THR A 338 -38.66 -43.95 -5.77
CA THR A 338 -38.06 -45.27 -5.53
C THR A 338 -37.04 -45.63 -6.62
N PRO A 339 -35.96 -46.39 -6.33
CA PRO A 339 -35.12 -46.96 -7.38
C PRO A 339 -35.75 -48.23 -7.95
N ALA A 340 -35.88 -48.31 -9.28
CA ALA A 340 -36.21 -49.54 -9.98
C ALA A 340 -34.92 -50.34 -10.25
N SER A 341 -34.91 -51.59 -9.77
CA SER A 341 -33.96 -52.62 -10.17
C SER A 341 -34.37 -53.23 -11.51
N SER A 342 -33.41 -53.38 -12.42
CA SER A 342 -33.31 -54.44 -13.44
C SER A 342 -31.89 -54.47 -13.97
#